data_AF-A0A6M0RZV4-F1
#
_entry.id   AF-A0A6M0RZV4-F1
#
_cell.length_a   1.000
_cell.length_b   1.000
_cell.length_c   1.000
_cell.angle_alpha   90.00
_cell.angle_beta   90.00
_cell.angle_gamma   90.00
#
_symmetry.space_group_name_H-M   'P 1'
#
loop_
_entity.id
_entity.type
_entity.pdbx_description
1 polymer ?
#
loop_
_entity_poly.entity_id
_entity_poly.type
_entity_poly.pdbx_seq_one_letter_code
_entity_poly.pdbx_strand_id
1 'polypeptide(L)'
;MSYSDPSSPNSTPPESDPETTTEEFVVNSDNLVNKVQELINESNVRRILIKNAEGRTLLEIPLTAGLVGGAVGLAFFAPLVAIASVGMLVARFTLVVERRA
;
A
#
# COMPACT_ATOMS: atom_id res chain seq x y z
N MET A 1 -16.65 -9.10 53.29
CA MET A 1 -16.68 -8.05 52.25
C MET A 1 -15.94 -8.59 51.02
N SER A 2 -16.65 -8.88 49.93
CA SER A 2 -16.02 -9.21 48.64
C SER A 2 -15.58 -7.93 47.95
N TYR A 3 -14.30 -7.85 47.59
CA TYR A 3 -13.84 -6.88 46.62
C TYR A 3 -14.33 -7.32 45.24
N SER A 4 -15.30 -6.61 44.68
CA SER A 4 -15.56 -6.63 43.25
C SER A 4 -14.44 -5.86 42.57
N ASP A 5 -13.69 -6.53 41.69
CA ASP A 5 -12.74 -5.89 40.78
C ASP A 5 -13.52 -5.45 39.53
N PRO A 6 -13.75 -4.14 39.29
CA PRO A 6 -14.39 -3.66 38.07
C PRO A 6 -13.40 -3.46 36.91
N SER A 7 -12.18 -3.99 36.99
CA SER A 7 -11.14 -3.74 35.98
C SER A 7 -10.95 -4.93 35.04
N SER A 8 -12.03 -5.42 34.44
CA SER A 8 -11.91 -6.12 33.15
C SER A 8 -12.02 -5.08 32.05
N PRO A 9 -10.91 -4.55 31.50
CA PRO A 9 -10.99 -3.77 30.27
C PRO A 9 -11.51 -4.74 29.22
N ASN A 10 -12.75 -4.48 28.83
CA ASN A 10 -13.40 -5.05 27.66
C ASN A 10 -12.37 -5.22 26.55
N SER A 11 -11.86 -6.44 26.39
CA SER A 11 -10.99 -6.81 25.28
C SER A 11 -11.92 -7.04 24.11
N THR A 12 -12.56 -5.97 23.63
CA THR A 12 -13.13 -5.94 22.29
C THR A 12 -11.98 -6.30 21.36
N PRO A 13 -11.97 -7.48 20.71
CA PRO A 13 -11.06 -7.70 19.60
C PRO A 13 -11.28 -6.53 18.64
N PRO A 14 -10.23 -5.86 18.15
CA PRO A 14 -10.39 -4.67 17.33
C PRO A 14 -11.37 -4.98 16.21
N GLU A 15 -12.41 -4.15 16.17
CA GLU A 15 -13.41 -4.05 15.12
C GLU A 15 -12.74 -4.36 13.79
N SER A 16 -13.19 -5.44 13.15
CA SER A 16 -12.76 -5.83 11.83
C SER A 16 -13.02 -4.66 10.87
N ASP A 17 -11.93 -3.95 10.57
CA ASP A 17 -11.79 -3.00 9.48
C ASP A 17 -12.45 -3.58 8.21
N PRO A 18 -13.07 -2.74 7.36
CA PRO A 18 -13.86 -3.18 6.21
C PRO A 18 -13.02 -4.05 5.29
N GLU A 19 -13.16 -5.37 5.42
CA GLU A 19 -12.42 -6.46 4.78
C GLU A 19 -11.40 -5.98 3.74
N THR A 20 -10.19 -5.60 4.18
CA THR A 20 -9.08 -5.29 3.29
C THR A 20 -8.02 -6.39 3.39
N THR A 21 -7.64 -6.94 2.24
CA THR A 21 -6.59 -7.94 2.15
C THR A 21 -5.29 -7.26 1.76
N THR A 22 -4.22 -7.50 2.51
CA THR A 22 -2.89 -6.98 2.20
C THR A 22 -2.04 -8.06 1.55
N GLU A 23 -1.45 -7.75 0.41
CA GLU A 23 -0.58 -8.64 -0.35
C GLU A 23 0.80 -8.01 -0.55
N GLU A 24 1.86 -8.83 -0.46
CA GLU A 24 3.23 -8.37 -0.69
C GLU A 24 3.84 -9.06 -1.91
N PHE A 25 4.43 -8.27 -2.81
CA PHE A 25 5.11 -8.77 -4.00
C PHE A 25 6.55 -8.28 -4.02
N VAL A 26 7.51 -9.21 -4.08
CA VAL A 26 8.91 -8.87 -4.31
C VAL A 26 9.15 -8.80 -5.81
N VAL A 27 9.60 -7.64 -6.29
CA VAL A 27 9.84 -7.39 -7.72
C VAL A 27 11.22 -6.79 -7.94
N ASN A 28 11.86 -7.15 -9.06
CA ASN A 28 13.11 -6.53 -9.48
C ASN A 28 12.83 -5.17 -10.14
N SER A 29 13.87 -4.33 -10.25
CA SER A 29 13.78 -2.98 -10.83
C SER A 29 13.15 -2.97 -12.23
N ASP A 30 13.52 -3.92 -13.09
CA ASP A 30 13.03 -4.02 -14.47
C ASP A 30 11.52 -4.29 -14.57
N ASN A 31 10.95 -4.96 -13.56
CA ASN A 31 9.54 -5.35 -13.52
C ASN A 31 8.68 -4.47 -12.62
N LEU A 32 9.30 -3.59 -11.82
CA LEU A 32 8.61 -2.74 -10.86
C LEU A 32 7.55 -1.87 -11.55
N VAL A 33 7.96 -1.13 -12.59
CA VAL A 33 7.07 -0.21 -13.32
C VAL A 33 5.89 -0.96 -13.93
N ASN A 34 6.17 -2.11 -14.57
CA ASN A 34 5.14 -2.94 -15.18
C ASN A 34 4.15 -3.46 -14.15
N LYS A 35 4.63 -3.96 -12.99
CA LYS A 35 3.74 -4.48 -11.95
C LYS A 35 2.90 -3.39 -11.30
N VAL A 36 3.46 -2.21 -11.07
CA VAL A 36 2.70 -1.06 -10.55
C VAL A 36 1.61 -0.63 -11.53
N GLN A 37 1.90 -0.58 -12.84
CA GLN A 37 0.88 -0.29 -13.86
C GLN A 37 -0.24 -1.33 -13.88
N GLU A 38 0.09 -2.62 -13.77
CA GLU A 38 -0.90 -3.70 -13.64
C GLU A 38 -1.81 -3.46 -12.43
N LEU A 39 -1.23 -3.26 -11.24
CA LEU A 39 -1.96 -3.02 -9.99
C LEU A 39 -2.83 -1.76 -10.04
N ILE A 40 -2.42 -0.70 -10.74
CA ILE A 40 -3.21 0.52 -10.89
C ILE A 40 -4.48 0.28 -11.72
N ASN A 41 -4.42 -0.65 -12.67
CA ASN A 41 -5.57 -0.99 -13.52
C ASN A 41 -6.55 -1.94 -12.81
N GLU A 42 -6.18 -2.49 -11.66
CA GLU A 42 -7.04 -3.38 -10.87
C GLU A 42 -8.03 -2.58 -10.01
N SER A 43 -9.33 -2.82 -10.19
CA SER A 43 -10.40 -2.07 -9.50
C SER A 43 -10.53 -2.39 -8.01
N ASN A 44 -9.92 -3.48 -7.54
CA ASN A 44 -9.92 -3.89 -6.14
C ASN A 44 -8.69 -3.36 -5.39
N VAL A 45 -7.67 -2.81 -6.07
CA VAL A 45 -6.52 -2.21 -5.39
C VAL A 45 -6.89 -0.81 -4.91
N ARG A 46 -6.63 -0.53 -3.64
CA ARG A 46 -6.92 0.76 -3.01
C ARG A 46 -5.66 1.52 -2.61
N ARG A 47 -4.56 0.80 -2.37
CA ARG A 47 -3.29 1.41 -1.97
C ARG A 47 -2.14 0.53 -2.43
N ILE A 48 -1.07 1.17 -2.90
CA ILE A 48 0.20 0.53 -3.24
C ILE A 48 1.29 1.25 -2.44
N LEU A 49 2.05 0.51 -1.64
CA LEU A 49 3.28 0.98 -1.02
C LEU A 49 4.47 0.32 -1.69
N ILE A 50 5.50 1.11 -1.98
CA ILE A 50 6.76 0.62 -2.55
C ILE A 50 7.81 0.74 -1.47
N LYS A 51 8.41 -0.38 -1.10
CA LYS A 51 9.51 -0.47 -0.14
C LYS A 51 10.81 -0.85 -0.83
N ASN A 52 11.93 -0.33 -0.33
CA ASN A 52 13.26 -0.80 -0.73
C ASN A 52 13.60 -2.16 -0.08
N ALA A 53 14.77 -2.70 -0.38
CA ALA A 53 15.26 -3.96 0.20
C ALA A 53 15.47 -3.90 1.74
N GLU A 54 15.55 -2.72 2.33
CA GLU A 54 15.66 -2.50 3.78
C GLU A 54 14.27 -2.43 4.46
N GLY A 55 13.19 -2.58 3.70
CA GLY A 55 11.82 -2.47 4.19
C GLY A 55 11.34 -1.03 4.41
N ARG A 56 12.13 -0.02 4.02
CA ARG A 56 11.72 1.39 4.11
C ARG A 56 10.76 1.74 2.99
N THR A 57 9.61 2.31 3.33
CA THR A 57 8.66 2.84 2.36
C THR A 57 9.28 4.03 1.62
N LEU A 58 9.46 3.87 0.31
CA LEU A 58 9.94 4.91 -0.60
C LEU A 58 8.78 5.76 -1.10
N LEU A 59 7.64 5.12 -1.38
CA LEU A 59 6.49 5.77 -1.98
C LEU A 59 5.20 5.07 -1.57
N GLU A 60 4.14 5.85 -1.46
CA GLU A 60 2.78 5.37 -1.26
C GLU A 60 1.83 6.00 -2.28
N ILE A 61 0.93 5.18 -2.83
CA ILE A 61 -0.02 5.56 -3.87
C ILE A 61 -1.45 5.12 -3.45
N PRO A 62 -2.33 6.04 -3.04
CA PRO A 62 -3.75 5.73 -2.84
C PRO A 62 -4.50 5.71 -4.18
N LEU A 63 -5.22 4.63 -4.46
CA LEU A 63 -6.02 4.39 -5.68
C LEU A 63 -7.54 4.58 -5.45
N THR A 64 -7.93 5.43 -4.49
CA THR A 64 -9.34 5.72 -4.24
C THR A 64 -10.05 6.25 -5.48
N ALA A 65 -11.30 5.81 -5.70
CA ALA A 65 -12.12 5.94 -6.92
C ALA A 65 -12.41 7.38 -7.44
N GLY A 66 -11.72 8.41 -6.94
CA GLY A 66 -11.73 9.78 -7.48
C GLY A 66 -10.64 10.07 -8.52
N LEU A 67 -9.84 9.06 -8.91
CA LEU A 67 -8.62 9.27 -9.70
C LEU A 67 -8.84 9.37 -11.23
N VAL A 68 -9.99 8.96 -11.74
CA VAL A 68 -10.22 8.81 -13.19
C VAL A 68 -10.77 10.09 -13.86
N GLY A 69 -11.18 11.12 -13.11
CA GLY A 69 -11.79 12.32 -13.71
C GLY A 69 -11.35 13.63 -13.08
N GLY A 70 -10.51 14.42 -13.77
CA GLY A 70 -10.50 15.87 -13.56
C GLY A 70 -9.14 16.56 -13.70
N ALA A 71 -8.15 16.20 -12.89
CA ALA A 71 -6.88 16.96 -12.84
C ALA A 71 -5.66 16.17 -12.31
N VAL A 72 -5.87 14.98 -11.73
CA VAL A 72 -4.85 14.28 -10.92
C VAL A 72 -4.09 13.21 -11.71
N GLY A 73 -4.55 12.79 -12.89
CA GLY A 73 -3.79 11.85 -13.74
C GLY A 73 -2.37 12.33 -14.10
N LEU A 74 -2.16 13.65 -14.16
CA LEU A 74 -0.82 14.25 -14.33
C LEU A 74 0.05 14.16 -13.06
N ALA A 75 -0.56 14.17 -11.87
CA ALA A 75 0.14 14.06 -10.59
C ALA A 75 0.73 12.66 -10.35
N PHE A 76 0.22 11.64 -11.04
CA PHE A 76 0.68 10.24 -10.90
C PHE A 76 1.88 9.90 -11.79
N PHE A 77 2.26 10.76 -12.74
CA PHE A 77 3.56 10.65 -13.42
C PHE A 77 4.74 11.00 -12.50
N ALA A 78 4.54 11.89 -11.52
CA ALA A 78 5.60 12.32 -10.60
C ALA A 78 6.19 11.18 -9.75
N PRO A 79 5.40 10.28 -9.12
CA PRO A 79 5.95 9.16 -8.39
C PRO A 79 6.77 8.18 -9.26
N LEU A 80 6.37 7.95 -10.52
CA LEU A 80 7.14 7.11 -11.44
C LEU A 80 8.53 7.68 -11.71
N VAL A 81 8.66 9.01 -11.79
CA VAL A 81 9.96 9.69 -11.97
C VAL A 81 10.85 9.56 -10.73
N ALA A 82 10.29 9.60 -9.52
CA ALA A 82 11.05 9.42 -8.27
C ALA A 82 11.59 7.99 -8.09
N ILE A 83 10.84 6.98 -8.55
CA ILE A 83 11.30 5.60 -8.57
C ILE A 83 12.51 5.44 -9.50
N ALA A 84 12.60 6.20 -10.60
CA ALA A 84 13.72 6.10 -11.54
C ALA A 84 15.06 6.58 -10.95
N SER A 85 15.06 7.56 -10.05
CA SER A 85 16.28 8.12 -9.43
C SER A 85 16.81 7.27 -8.27
N VAL A 86 15.93 6.64 -7.47
CA VAL A 86 16.33 5.74 -6.37
C VAL A 86 16.47 4.29 -6.85
N GLY A 87 15.77 3.93 -7.92
CA GLY A 87 15.66 2.57 -8.44
C GLY A 87 16.90 2.01 -9.11
N MET A 88 17.83 2.89 -9.51
CA MET A 88 19.06 2.49 -10.19
C MET A 88 20.08 1.83 -9.26
N LEU A 89 20.01 2.10 -7.95
CA LEU A 89 20.95 1.54 -6.96
C LEU A 89 20.41 0.30 -6.23
N VAL A 90 19.09 0.09 -6.23
CA VAL A 90 18.45 -1.00 -5.48
C VAL A 90 17.88 -2.02 -6.47
N ALA A 91 18.41 -3.25 -6.46
CA ALA A 91 18.02 -4.30 -7.40
C ALA A 91 16.64 -4.95 -7.11
N ARG A 92 16.07 -4.70 -5.93
CA ARG A 92 14.87 -5.38 -5.41
C ARG A 92 13.95 -4.45 -4.63
N PHE A 93 12.65 -4.55 -4.90
CA PHE A 93 11.59 -3.79 -4.25
C PHE A 93 10.52 -4.72 -3.70
N THR A 94 9.81 -4.24 -2.68
CA THR A 94 8.61 -4.91 -2.17
C THR A 94 7.42 -3.99 -2.39
N LEU A 95 6.43 -4.49 -3.13
CA LEU A 95 5.14 -3.84 -3.31
C LEU A 95 4.18 -4.38 -2.26
N VAL A 96 3.67 -3.52 -1.39
CA VAL A 96 2.59 -3.88 -0.46
C VAL A 96 1.30 -3.30 -1.01
N VAL A 97 0.32 -4.15 -1.22
CA VAL A 97 -0.91 -3.84 -1.94
C VAL A 97 -2.07 -4.07 -0.99
N GLU A 98 -2.82 -3.02 -0.69
CA GLU A 98 -4.08 -3.15 0.04
C GLU A 98 -5.21 -3.27 -0.97
N ARG A 99 -5.94 -4.39 -0.87
CA ARG A 99 -7.08 -4.73 -1.70
C ARG A 99 -8.36 -4.64 -0.90
N ARG A 100 -9.46 -4.38 -1.57
CA ARG A 100 -10.80 -4.67 -1.04
C ARG A 100 -11.03 -6.19 -1.15
N ALA A 101 -11.51 -6.81 -0.07
CA ALA A 101 -12.02 -8.19 -0.13
C ALA A 101 -13.32 -8.27 -0.93
#